data_AF-A0A6N9BCP2-F1
#
_entry.id   AF-A0A6N9BCP2-F1
#
_cell.length_a   1.000
_cell.length_b   1.000
_cell.length_c   1.000
_cell.angle_alpha   90.00
_cell.angle_beta   90.00
_cell.angle_gamma   90.00
#
_symmetry.space_group_name_H-M   'P 1'
#
loop_
_entity.id
_entity.type
_entity.pdbx_description
1 polymer ?
#
loop_
_entity_poly.entity_id
_entity_poly.type
_entity_poly.pdbx_seq_one_letter_code
_entity_poly.pdbx_strand_id
1 'polypeptide(L)'
;MPTGRAVPRAGGALTALDAVRRAAGDAAGLDPVPGSIPKVGTVAPPAAFEVLSGERLRPADMDFAARMISVGRPHRAVPLTAALCLGVAARMAGTLVHEASRAASGTDIRIGHPSGIALVAAEVSGSDAEAHAERAVVYRTARRLMDGFVYAPRR
;
A
#
# COMPACT_ATOMS: atom_id res chain seq x y z
N MET A 1 8.12 -32.39 9.14
CA MET A 1 8.55 -32.19 7.75
C MET A 1 8.36 -30.72 7.39
N PRO A 2 9.40 -29.96 7.00
CA PRO A 2 9.26 -28.54 6.75
C PRO A 2 8.91 -28.28 5.28
N THR A 3 7.69 -27.86 4.99
CA THR A 3 7.32 -27.29 3.68
C THR A 3 7.59 -25.78 3.70
N GLY A 4 8.87 -25.42 3.61
CA GLY A 4 9.28 -24.04 3.33
C GLY A 4 8.84 -23.68 1.91
N ARG A 5 7.65 -23.07 1.77
CA ARG A 5 7.14 -22.60 0.48
C ARG A 5 8.03 -21.44 0.01
N ALA A 6 8.82 -21.69 -1.02
CA ALA A 6 9.73 -20.73 -1.61
C ALA A 6 8.99 -19.44 -1.99
N VAL A 7 9.49 -18.30 -1.51
CA VAL A 7 9.18 -17.00 -2.11
C VAL A 7 9.65 -17.07 -3.56
N PRO A 8 8.80 -16.85 -4.58
CA PRO A 8 9.23 -16.92 -5.96
C PRO A 8 10.40 -15.95 -6.19
N ARG A 9 11.39 -16.33 -6.99
CA ARG A 9 12.46 -15.42 -7.43
C ARG A 9 11.86 -14.32 -8.30
N ALA A 10 11.39 -13.26 -7.64
CA ALA A 10 10.67 -12.13 -8.23
C ALA A 10 11.56 -11.18 -9.05
N GLY A 11 12.71 -11.62 -9.56
CA GLY A 11 13.72 -10.76 -10.19
C GLY A 11 13.14 -9.92 -11.33
N GLY A 12 12.52 -10.58 -12.31
CA GLY A 12 11.91 -9.88 -13.46
C GLY A 12 10.76 -8.94 -13.07
N ALA A 13 9.89 -9.36 -12.16
CA ALA A 13 8.74 -8.56 -11.73
C ALA A 13 9.17 -7.32 -10.92
N LEU A 14 10.17 -7.45 -10.05
CA LEU A 14 10.70 -6.32 -9.28
C LEU A 14 11.45 -5.32 -10.18
N THR A 15 12.19 -5.81 -11.18
CA THR A 15 12.81 -4.96 -12.20
C THR A 15 11.76 -4.18 -12.98
N ALA A 16 10.68 -4.84 -13.42
CA ALA A 16 9.58 -4.17 -14.13
C ALA A 16 8.90 -3.09 -13.27
N LEU A 17 8.63 -3.39 -11.99
CA LEU A 17 8.05 -2.41 -11.07
C LEU A 17 8.99 -1.22 -10.80
N ASP A 18 10.31 -1.43 -10.72
CA ASP A 18 11.25 -0.31 -10.57
C ASP A 18 11.32 0.55 -11.84
N ALA A 19 11.21 -0.06 -13.03
CA ALA A 19 11.14 0.69 -14.28
C ALA A 19 9.89 1.60 -14.33
N VAL A 20 8.72 1.06 -13.97
CA VAL A 20 7.47 1.84 -13.85
C VAL A 20 7.63 2.96 -12.82
N ARG A 21 8.24 2.68 -11.66
CA ARG A 21 8.46 3.66 -10.60
C ARG A 21 9.33 4.83 -11.06
N ARG A 22 10.41 4.56 -11.79
CA ARG A 22 11.32 5.59 -12.32
C ARG A 22 10.60 6.45 -13.36
N ALA A 23 9.94 5.83 -14.33
CA ALA A 23 9.17 6.55 -15.33
C ALA A 23 8.08 7.45 -14.70
N ALA A 24 7.40 6.97 -13.66
CA ALA A 24 6.43 7.79 -12.93
C ALA A 24 7.08 8.93 -12.14
N GLY A 25 8.28 8.72 -11.58
CA GLY A 25 9.05 9.77 -10.91
C GLY A 25 9.49 10.87 -11.89
N ASP A 26 10.00 10.47 -13.05
CA ASP A 26 10.40 11.39 -14.13
C ASP A 26 9.19 12.20 -14.63
N ALA A 27 8.06 11.53 -14.88
CA ALA A 27 6.81 12.18 -15.29
C ALA A 27 6.25 13.14 -14.23
N ALA A 28 6.54 12.89 -12.95
CA ALA A 28 6.19 13.77 -11.84
C ALA A 28 7.23 14.88 -11.59
N GLY A 29 8.29 14.98 -12.41
CA GLY A 29 9.32 16.02 -12.30
C GLY A 29 10.35 15.81 -11.18
N LEU A 30 10.55 14.56 -10.73
CA LEU A 30 11.55 14.25 -9.70
C LEU A 30 12.91 13.95 -10.35
N ASP A 31 13.90 14.84 -10.17
CA ASP A 31 15.26 14.64 -10.69
C ASP A 31 16.35 14.95 -9.63
N PRO A 32 17.17 13.96 -9.19
CA PRO A 32 17.06 12.54 -9.53
C PRO A 32 15.88 11.88 -8.80
N VAL A 33 15.24 10.88 -9.42
CA VAL A 33 14.18 10.10 -8.76
C VAL A 33 14.74 9.39 -7.52
N PRO A 34 14.30 9.73 -6.29
CA PRO A 34 14.83 9.10 -5.08
C PRO A 34 14.52 7.59 -5.04
N GLY A 35 15.34 6.80 -4.36
CA GLY A 35 15.12 5.35 -4.24
C GLY A 35 13.86 4.98 -3.43
N SER A 36 13.31 5.90 -2.66
CA SER A 36 12.21 5.67 -1.73
C SER A 36 10.86 6.23 -2.21
N ILE A 37 10.84 7.17 -3.15
CA ILE A 37 9.64 7.83 -3.70
C ILE A 37 9.79 8.04 -5.22
N PRO A 38 8.71 7.96 -6.02
CA PRO A 38 7.37 7.57 -5.60
C PRO A 38 7.32 6.09 -5.16
N LYS A 39 6.25 5.70 -4.46
CA LYS A 39 5.98 4.30 -4.16
C LYS A 39 5.40 3.61 -5.39
N VAL A 40 5.63 2.31 -5.51
CA VAL A 40 5.06 1.48 -6.59
C VAL A 40 4.48 0.20 -6.00
N GLY A 41 3.47 -0.35 -6.65
CA GLY A 41 2.82 -1.58 -6.21
C GLY A 41 1.81 -2.08 -7.24
N THR A 42 1.10 -3.13 -6.87
CA THR A 42 -0.02 -3.68 -7.65
C THR A 42 -1.28 -3.66 -6.81
N VAL A 43 -2.42 -3.48 -7.48
CA VAL A 43 -3.76 -3.60 -6.91
C VAL A 43 -4.55 -4.67 -7.66
N ALA A 44 -5.49 -5.32 -6.98
CA ALA A 44 -6.34 -6.33 -7.56
C ALA A 44 -7.72 -6.37 -6.88
N PRO A 45 -8.76 -6.84 -7.58
CA PRO A 45 -10.07 -7.14 -6.98
C PRO A 45 -9.97 -8.03 -5.74
N PRO A 46 -10.94 -7.94 -4.81
CA PRO A 46 -10.99 -8.82 -3.64
C PRO A 46 -10.90 -10.29 -4.03
N ALA A 47 -9.89 -10.97 -3.49
CA ALA A 47 -9.66 -12.39 -3.73
C ALA A 47 -9.19 -13.04 -2.43
N ALA A 48 -9.49 -14.33 -2.27
CA ALA A 48 -9.04 -15.07 -1.11
C ALA A 48 -7.52 -15.28 -1.15
N PHE A 49 -6.80 -14.96 -0.08
CA PHE A 49 -5.37 -15.24 0.03
C PHE A 49 -4.94 -15.52 1.47
N GLU A 50 -3.87 -16.29 1.62
CA GLU A 50 -3.24 -16.55 2.92
C GLU A 50 -2.28 -15.41 3.26
N VAL A 51 -2.44 -14.81 4.44
CA VAL A 51 -1.54 -13.76 4.94
C VAL A 51 -0.28 -14.40 5.56
N LEU A 52 0.73 -13.60 5.86
CA LEU A 52 2.02 -14.06 6.38
C LEU A 52 1.94 -14.79 7.74
N SER A 53 0.85 -14.63 8.50
CA SER A 53 0.60 -15.39 9.74
C SER A 53 -0.03 -16.77 9.50
N GLY A 54 -0.43 -17.10 8.27
CA GLY A 54 -1.16 -18.32 7.93
C GLY A 54 -2.69 -18.18 7.98
N GLU A 55 -3.22 -17.03 8.42
CA GLU A 55 -4.66 -16.77 8.37
C GLU A 55 -5.15 -16.63 6.91
N ARG A 56 -6.33 -17.16 6.61
CA ARG A 56 -6.95 -17.04 5.28
C ARG A 56 -7.93 -15.88 5.26
N LEU A 57 -7.63 -14.85 4.49
CA LEU A 57 -8.60 -13.79 4.17
C LEU A 57 -9.52 -14.24 3.04
N ARG A 58 -10.79 -13.85 3.12
CA ARG A 58 -11.83 -14.06 2.11
C ARG A 58 -12.07 -12.76 1.34
N PRO A 59 -12.66 -12.83 0.13
CA PRO A 59 -12.99 -11.63 -0.64
C PRO A 59 -13.86 -10.64 0.15
N ALA A 60 -14.80 -11.13 0.96
CA ALA A 60 -15.69 -10.30 1.77
C ALA A 60 -14.98 -9.47 2.85
N ASP A 61 -13.76 -9.85 3.25
CA ASP A 61 -13.02 -9.21 4.33
C ASP A 61 -12.31 -7.93 3.86
N MET A 62 -12.21 -7.69 2.55
CA MET A 62 -11.51 -6.53 1.97
C MET A 62 -12.32 -5.87 0.86
N ASP A 63 -11.91 -4.67 0.49
CA ASP A 63 -12.50 -3.91 -0.62
C ASP A 63 -11.64 -4.00 -1.88
N PHE A 64 -10.32 -4.15 -1.71
CA PHE A 64 -9.36 -4.56 -2.74
C PHE A 64 -8.10 -5.10 -2.06
N ALA A 65 -7.24 -5.76 -2.84
CA ALA A 65 -5.92 -6.19 -2.40
C ALA A 65 -4.83 -5.27 -2.95
N ALA A 66 -3.80 -5.01 -2.15
CA ALA A 66 -2.62 -4.23 -2.56
C ALA A 66 -1.31 -4.95 -2.18
N ARG A 67 -0.30 -4.85 -3.04
CA ARG A 67 1.08 -5.32 -2.80
C ARG A 67 2.04 -4.20 -3.14
N MET A 68 2.62 -3.58 -2.10
CA MET A 68 3.50 -2.42 -2.26
C MET A 68 4.97 -2.82 -2.22
N ILE A 69 5.80 -2.12 -2.98
CA ILE A 69 7.25 -2.21 -2.95
C ILE A 69 7.81 -1.00 -2.22
N SER A 70 8.79 -1.22 -1.34
CA SER A 70 9.54 -0.15 -0.70
C SER A 70 11.02 -0.47 -0.73
N VAL A 71 11.82 0.46 -1.28
CA VAL A 71 13.28 0.32 -1.39
C VAL A 71 13.67 -1.01 -2.05
N GLY A 72 13.02 -1.31 -3.18
CA GLY A 72 13.28 -2.49 -4.00
C GLY A 72 12.76 -3.83 -3.46
N ARG A 73 12.05 -3.85 -2.33
CA ARG A 73 11.56 -5.10 -1.71
C ARG A 73 10.05 -5.07 -1.49
N PRO A 74 9.35 -6.22 -1.62
CA PRO A 74 7.96 -6.34 -1.21
C PRO A 74 7.80 -5.93 0.26
N HIS A 75 6.89 -5.01 0.50
CA HIS A 75 6.54 -4.57 1.84
C HIS A 75 5.66 -5.65 2.50
N ARG A 76 5.94 -5.98 3.77
CA ARG A 76 5.21 -7.05 4.49
C ARG A 76 3.76 -6.70 4.79
N ALA A 77 3.46 -5.41 4.91
CA ALA A 77 2.11 -4.85 5.05
C ALA A 77 1.85 -3.83 3.92
N VAL A 78 1.17 -2.72 4.21
CA VAL A 78 1.11 -1.53 3.35
C VAL A 78 1.82 -0.35 4.07
N PRO A 79 2.70 0.42 3.41
CA PRO A 79 3.22 1.66 3.99
C PRO A 79 2.09 2.63 4.31
N LEU A 80 2.14 3.31 5.45
CA LEU A 80 1.00 4.11 5.94
C LEU A 80 0.60 5.23 4.97
N THR A 81 1.58 5.97 4.44
CA THR A 81 1.33 7.03 3.45
C THR A 81 0.76 6.47 2.15
N ALA A 82 1.22 5.30 1.71
CA ALA A 82 0.64 4.61 0.56
C ALA A 82 -0.80 4.15 0.84
N ALA A 83 -1.13 3.72 2.06
CA ALA A 83 -2.49 3.35 2.44
C ALA A 83 -3.45 4.55 2.34
N LEU A 84 -3.00 5.74 2.76
CA LEU A 84 -3.78 6.99 2.59
C LEU A 84 -3.98 7.33 1.10
N CYS A 85 -2.92 7.28 0.28
CA CYS A 85 -3.02 7.49 -1.17
C CYS A 85 -3.99 6.50 -1.83
N LEU A 86 -3.90 5.22 -1.47
CA LEU A 86 -4.80 4.18 -1.96
C LEU A 86 -6.25 4.42 -1.52
N GLY A 87 -6.47 4.88 -0.29
CA GLY A 87 -7.80 5.24 0.21
C GLY A 87 -8.43 6.38 -0.59
N VAL A 88 -7.66 7.43 -0.89
CA VAL A 88 -8.12 8.53 -1.76
C VAL A 88 -8.39 8.04 -3.17
N ALA A 89 -7.47 7.29 -3.77
CA ALA A 89 -7.64 6.75 -5.12
C ALA A 89 -8.88 5.86 -5.25
N ALA A 90 -9.19 5.04 -4.24
CA ALA A 90 -10.41 4.21 -4.24
C ALA A 90 -11.72 5.02 -4.31
N ARG A 91 -11.70 6.32 -3.96
CA ARG A 91 -12.85 7.25 -4.04
C ARG A 91 -12.92 8.04 -5.34
N MET A 92 -11.88 8.00 -6.17
CA MET A 92 -11.80 8.73 -7.42
C MET A 92 -12.12 7.78 -8.58
N ALA A 93 -13.20 8.04 -9.32
CA ALA A 93 -13.55 7.18 -10.45
C ALA A 93 -12.50 7.31 -11.56
N GLY A 94 -12.32 6.22 -12.32
CA GLY A 94 -11.29 6.12 -13.35
C GLY A 94 -9.86 5.83 -12.85
N THR A 95 -9.63 5.74 -11.54
CA THR A 95 -8.35 5.23 -11.04
C THR A 95 -8.32 3.70 -11.03
N LEU A 96 -7.15 3.10 -11.24
CA LEU A 96 -6.95 1.65 -11.14
C LEU A 96 -7.34 1.09 -9.76
N VAL A 97 -7.25 1.90 -8.71
CA VAL A 97 -7.64 1.49 -7.36
C VAL A 97 -9.15 1.42 -7.25
N HIS A 98 -9.87 2.41 -7.77
CA HIS A 98 -11.33 2.40 -7.82
C HIS A 98 -11.87 1.24 -8.66
N GLU A 99 -11.27 0.98 -9.83
CA GLU A 99 -11.62 -0.15 -10.69
C GLU A 99 -11.41 -1.51 -10.02
N ALA A 100 -10.31 -1.65 -9.25
CA ALA A 100 -10.03 -2.85 -8.48
C ALA A 100 -10.88 -2.94 -7.19
N SER A 101 -11.51 -1.86 -6.76
CA SER A 101 -12.28 -1.84 -5.52
C SER A 101 -13.68 -2.41 -5.75
N ARG A 102 -14.19 -3.12 -4.75
CA ARG A 102 -15.64 -3.35 -4.68
C ARG A 102 -16.37 -2.00 -4.59
N ALA A 103 -17.63 -1.96 -5.02
CA ALA A 103 -18.48 -0.77 -4.90
C ALA A 103 -18.40 -0.20 -3.47
N ALA A 104 -18.06 1.09 -3.39
CA ALA A 104 -17.80 1.74 -2.11
C ALA A 104 -19.08 1.80 -1.27
N SER A 105 -19.04 1.23 -0.06
CA SER A 105 -20.11 1.31 0.93
C SER A 105 -19.54 1.90 2.22
N GLY A 106 -20.09 3.02 2.71
CA GLY A 106 -19.62 3.68 3.93
C GLY A 106 -18.33 4.51 3.72
N THR A 107 -17.72 4.95 4.82
CA THR A 107 -16.49 5.78 4.86
C THR A 107 -15.21 4.96 4.82
N ASP A 108 -15.25 3.77 5.39
CA ASP A 108 -14.07 2.96 5.64
C ASP A 108 -13.75 2.08 4.43
N ILE A 109 -12.46 1.92 4.19
CA ILE A 109 -11.87 1.19 3.08
C ILE A 109 -10.89 0.16 3.65
N ARG A 110 -11.08 -1.11 3.28
CA ARG A 110 -10.34 -2.27 3.79
C ARG A 110 -9.36 -2.75 2.73
N ILE A 111 -8.07 -2.49 2.97
CA ILE A 111 -6.99 -2.85 2.06
C ILE A 111 -6.38 -4.19 2.48
N GLY A 112 -6.59 -5.23 1.69
CA GLY A 112 -5.97 -6.54 1.91
C GLY A 112 -4.48 -6.54 1.52
N HIS A 113 -3.59 -6.71 2.49
CA HIS A 113 -2.14 -6.71 2.31
C HIS A 113 -1.50 -8.00 2.89
N PRO A 114 -0.20 -8.29 2.66
CA PRO A 114 0.37 -9.59 3.05
C PRO A 114 0.30 -9.89 4.54
N SER A 115 0.26 -8.89 5.43
CA SER A 115 0.09 -9.07 6.87
C SER A 115 -1.36 -9.03 7.41
N GLY A 116 -2.40 -8.94 6.57
CA GLY A 116 -3.78 -8.76 7.03
C GLY A 116 -4.53 -7.64 6.30
N ILE A 117 -5.39 -6.93 7.02
CA ILE A 117 -6.19 -5.82 6.50
C ILE A 117 -5.72 -4.51 7.13
N ALA A 118 -5.52 -3.48 6.30
CA ALA A 118 -5.42 -2.10 6.77
C ALA A 118 -6.74 -1.38 6.56
N LEU A 119 -7.26 -0.76 7.62
CA LEU A 119 -8.44 0.09 7.57
C LEU A 119 -7.98 1.55 7.38
N VAL A 120 -8.56 2.22 6.38
CA VAL A 120 -8.40 3.66 6.15
C VAL A 120 -9.76 4.27 5.85
N ALA A 121 -9.89 5.59 5.96
CA ALA A 121 -11.05 6.31 5.43
C ALA A 121 -10.58 7.48 4.57
N ALA A 122 -11.35 7.84 3.57
CA ALA A 122 -11.07 8.99 2.72
C ALA A 122 -12.38 9.66 2.29
N GLU A 123 -12.38 10.99 2.34
CA GLU A 123 -13.45 11.85 1.85
C GLU A 123 -12.88 12.65 0.68
N VAL A 124 -13.51 12.53 -0.49
CA VAL A 124 -13.09 13.19 -1.72
C VAL A 124 -14.30 13.92 -2.30
N SER A 125 -14.11 15.20 -2.63
CA SER A 125 -15.11 16.07 -3.24
C SER A 125 -14.68 16.45 -4.66
N GLY A 126 -15.57 17.10 -5.42
CA GLY A 126 -15.31 17.53 -6.79
C GLY A 126 -15.64 16.47 -7.86
N SER A 127 -15.35 16.81 -9.12
CA SER A 127 -15.45 15.89 -10.26
C SER A 127 -14.15 15.08 -10.42
N ASP A 128 -14.16 14.01 -11.21
CA ASP A 128 -12.94 13.19 -11.41
C ASP A 128 -11.74 13.99 -11.94
N ALA A 129 -11.98 15.05 -12.73
CA ALA A 129 -10.94 15.92 -13.27
C ALA A 129 -10.43 16.97 -12.25
N GLU A 130 -11.20 17.26 -11.21
CA GLU A 130 -10.93 18.29 -10.20
C GLU A 130 -11.06 17.72 -8.77
N ALA A 131 -10.76 16.44 -8.61
CA ALA A 131 -10.95 15.74 -7.36
C ALA A 131 -10.13 16.37 -6.24
N HIS A 132 -10.78 16.65 -5.11
CA HIS A 132 -10.15 17.24 -3.93
C HIS A 132 -10.27 16.28 -2.74
N ALA A 133 -9.13 15.88 -2.17
CA ALA A 133 -9.09 15.03 -0.98
C ALA A 133 -9.29 15.87 0.29
N GLU A 134 -10.53 16.00 0.74
CA GLU A 134 -10.91 16.72 1.96
C GLU A 134 -10.27 16.11 3.21
N ARG A 135 -10.24 14.77 3.27
CA ARG A 135 -9.79 14.04 4.46
C ARG A 135 -9.25 12.68 4.09
N ALA A 136 -8.17 12.29 4.77
CA ALA A 136 -7.66 10.92 4.75
C ALA A 136 -7.31 10.49 6.18
N VAL A 137 -7.76 9.29 6.58
CA VAL A 137 -7.73 8.79 7.96
C VAL A 137 -7.07 7.43 8.01
N VAL A 138 -6.28 7.20 9.05
CA VAL A 138 -5.70 5.90 9.40
C VAL A 138 -5.97 5.59 10.86
N TYR A 139 -6.21 4.32 11.14
CA TYR A 139 -6.42 3.82 12.50
C TYR A 139 -5.11 3.15 12.96
N ARG A 140 -4.48 3.71 13.99
CA ARG A 140 -3.18 3.23 14.49
C ARG A 140 -3.14 3.21 16.02
N THR A 141 -2.34 2.30 16.54
CA THR A 141 -1.98 2.25 17.96
C THR A 141 -0.53 2.68 18.13
N ALA A 142 -0.21 3.23 19.30
CA ALA A 142 1.16 3.57 19.69
C ALA A 142 1.39 3.12 21.14
N ARG A 143 2.60 2.61 21.42
CA ARG A 143 3.02 2.20 22.76
C ARG A 143 4.48 2.62 22.96
N ARG A 144 4.79 3.23 24.10
CA ARG A 144 6.18 3.53 24.48
C ARG A 144 6.92 2.21 24.75
N LEU A 145 8.04 1.99 24.07
CA LEU A 145 8.88 0.79 24.24
C LEU A 145 10.05 1.02 25.18
N MET A 146 10.66 2.22 25.16
CA MET A 146 11.79 2.60 26.00
C MET A 146 11.70 4.08 26.34
N ASP A 147 12.20 4.43 27.52
CA ASP A 147 12.46 5.80 27.98
C ASP A 147 13.87 5.80 28.58
N GLY A 148 14.77 6.66 28.09
CA GLY A 148 16.18 6.63 28.46
C GLY A 148 17.13 7.23 27.42
N PHE A 149 18.41 6.88 27.51
CA PHE A 149 19.49 7.46 26.70
C PHE A 149 20.07 6.47 25.70
N VAL A 150 20.35 6.94 24.49
CA VAL A 150 21.14 6.22 23.46
C VAL A 150 22.53 6.87 23.41
N TYR A 151 23.58 6.07 23.59
CA TYR A 151 24.97 6.51 23.48
C TYR A 151 25.54 6.16 22.10
N ALA A 152 26.37 7.04 21.54
CA ALA A 152 27.08 6.82 20.27
C ALA A 152 28.54 7.30 20.38
N PRO A 153 29.48 6.75 19.59
CA PRO A 153 30.87 7.20 19.58
C PRO A 153 31.01 8.67 19.20
N ARG A 154 32.01 9.35 19.76
CA ARG A 154 32.45 10.66 19.25
C ARG A 154 33.17 10.42 17.92
N ARG A 155 32.80 11.21 16.90
CA ARG A 155 33.44 11.17 15.58
C ARG A 155 34.87 11.66 15.63
#